data_AF-A0A321LUD9-F1
#
_entry.id   AF-A0A321LUD9-F1
#
_cell.length_a   1.000
_cell.length_b   1.000
_cell.length_c   1.000
_cell.angle_alpha   90.00
_cell.angle_beta   90.00
_cell.angle_gamma   90.00
#
_symmetry.space_group_name_H-M   'P 1'
#
loop_
_entity.id
_entity.type
_entity.pdbx_description
1 polymer ?
#
loop_
_entity_poly.entity_id
_entity_poly.type
_entity_poly.pdbx_seq_one_letter_code
_entity_poly.pdbx_strand_id
1 'polypeptide(L)'
;MASTAPALVEIAHIEPQRTRWYCDQLERGKVLFFRGIPFDFPQDDRDFLLSQKQTGSRFHKNISYRPTKDILKGVSSDSPDRERLQRVMQHFSLEVTRFVSRLLAPYAGKLKLDFASFRPLEEEGRDLPLHKRNDLLHVDAFPTRPTRGGRILRFFVNINPEAGRVWNIGEPFDVLLPRLTKAQTISPPLRGAVTRSLAHLASSMGLPVADRSRYDEYMLYLHDWLKENSDFQQNSPKQEMVFPPGCTWMVYTDGVPHAVLSGRYAMEQTFIIPPEAFVTPEVAPIRVLETVTGMPMVN
;
A
#
# COMPACT_ATOMS: atom_id res chain seq x y z
N MET A 1 -15.96 25.89 -2.90
CA MET A 1 -15.37 25.35 -1.65
C MET A 1 -16.07 24.04 -1.37
N ALA A 2 -15.49 22.92 -1.82
CA ALA A 2 -16.06 21.60 -1.53
C ALA A 2 -15.64 21.22 -0.10
N SER A 3 -16.61 21.08 0.79
CA SER A 3 -16.41 20.42 2.08
C SER A 3 -15.98 18.98 1.78
N THR A 4 -14.70 18.70 1.90
CA THR A 4 -14.17 17.35 1.77
C THR A 4 -14.57 16.58 3.03
N ALA A 5 -15.52 15.65 2.89
CA ALA A 5 -15.80 14.68 3.94
C ALA A 5 -14.48 14.08 4.47
N PRO A 6 -14.33 13.83 5.78
CA PRO A 6 -13.05 13.47 6.38
C PRO A 6 -12.42 12.29 5.65
N ALA A 7 -11.10 12.35 5.42
CA ALA A 7 -10.35 11.25 4.82
C ALA A 7 -10.36 10.00 5.72
N LEU A 8 -10.54 10.19 7.03
CA LEU A 8 -10.56 9.14 8.04
C LEU A 8 -11.98 8.73 8.42
N VAL A 9 -12.21 7.42 8.49
CA VAL A 9 -13.42 6.79 9.02
C VAL A 9 -13.02 5.97 10.23
N GLU A 10 -13.34 6.47 11.43
CA GLU A 10 -13.10 5.75 12.67
C GLU A 10 -14.14 4.64 12.87
N ILE A 11 -13.68 3.42 13.12
CA ILE A 11 -14.50 2.25 13.40
C ILE A 11 -14.29 1.85 14.87
N ALA A 12 -15.22 2.28 15.73
CA ALA A 12 -15.24 1.89 17.14
C ALA A 12 -15.75 0.45 17.33
N HIS A 13 -16.75 0.05 16.53
CA HIS A 13 -17.35 -1.27 16.56
C HIS A 13 -17.55 -1.81 15.15
N ILE A 14 -17.26 -3.09 14.96
CA ILE A 14 -17.42 -3.76 13.67
C ILE A 14 -18.86 -4.21 13.56
N GLU A 15 -19.57 -3.68 12.57
CA GLU A 15 -20.94 -4.03 12.27
C GLU A 15 -20.97 -4.98 11.06
N PRO A 16 -21.35 -6.27 11.23
CA PRO A 16 -21.40 -7.22 10.13
C PRO A 16 -22.28 -6.78 8.95
N GLN A 17 -23.34 -6.03 9.22
CA GLN A 17 -24.21 -5.46 8.18
C GLN A 17 -23.53 -4.35 7.35
N ARG A 18 -22.42 -3.76 7.81
CA ARG A 18 -21.71 -2.65 7.14
C ARG A 18 -20.53 -3.10 6.29
N THR A 19 -20.29 -4.40 6.12
CA THR A 19 -19.14 -4.92 5.35
C THR A 19 -19.03 -4.30 3.94
N ARG A 20 -20.14 -4.20 3.19
CA ARG A 20 -20.19 -3.50 1.90
C ARG A 20 -19.89 -2.01 2.00
N TRP A 21 -20.37 -1.35 3.05
CA TRP A 21 -20.09 0.07 3.27
C TRP A 21 -18.60 0.31 3.58
N TYR A 22 -17.96 -0.53 4.40
CA TYR A 22 -16.51 -0.44 4.64
C TYR A 22 -15.69 -0.58 3.34
N CYS A 23 -16.07 -1.52 2.48
CA CYS A 23 -15.49 -1.68 1.14
C CYS A 23 -15.63 -0.40 0.29
N ASP A 24 -16.84 0.16 0.20
CA ASP A 24 -17.12 1.40 -0.54
C ASP A 24 -16.32 2.59 -0.01
N GLN A 25 -16.23 2.77 1.33
CA GLN A 25 -15.45 3.84 1.92
C GLN A 25 -13.96 3.73 1.53
N LEU A 26 -13.38 2.53 1.62
CA LEU A 26 -12.01 2.31 1.15
C LEU A 26 -11.86 2.65 -0.34
N GLU A 27 -12.74 2.13 -1.20
CA GLU A 27 -12.65 2.33 -2.64
C GLU A 27 -12.72 3.80 -3.04
N ARG A 28 -13.52 4.61 -2.33
CA ARG A 28 -13.64 6.08 -2.44
C ARG A 28 -12.49 6.85 -1.79
N GLY A 29 -11.41 6.16 -1.44
CA GLY A 29 -10.19 6.77 -0.93
C GLY A 29 -10.24 7.19 0.54
N LYS A 30 -11.15 6.61 1.34
CA LYS A 30 -11.13 6.80 2.80
C LYS A 30 -10.13 5.85 3.46
N VAL A 31 -9.61 6.28 4.60
CA VAL A 31 -8.80 5.50 5.52
C VAL A 31 -9.71 4.94 6.61
N LEU A 32 -9.84 3.61 6.70
CA LEU A 32 -10.49 3.01 7.85
C LEU A 32 -9.51 2.99 9.02
N PHE A 33 -9.95 3.45 10.18
CA PHE A 33 -9.09 3.64 11.35
C PHE A 33 -9.68 2.95 12.59
N PHE A 34 -8.81 2.31 13.37
CA PHE A 34 -9.14 1.69 14.64
C PHE A 34 -8.17 2.19 15.71
N ARG A 35 -8.70 2.58 16.88
CA ARG A 35 -7.88 3.06 18.00
C ARG A 35 -6.94 2.01 18.59
N GLY A 36 -7.22 0.72 18.35
CA GLY A 36 -6.44 -0.41 18.83
C GLY A 36 -6.19 -1.45 17.75
N ILE A 37 -5.66 -2.59 18.16
CA ILE A 37 -5.42 -3.75 17.31
C ILE A 37 -6.66 -4.68 17.41
N PRO A 38 -7.46 -4.82 16.34
CA PRO A 38 -8.77 -5.50 16.43
C PRO A 38 -8.69 -7.03 16.21
N PHE A 39 -7.51 -7.62 16.40
CA PHE A 39 -7.22 -9.04 16.22
C PHE A 39 -6.14 -9.48 17.21
N ASP A 40 -5.91 -10.78 17.31
CA ASP A 40 -4.89 -11.30 18.22
C ASP A 40 -3.48 -10.94 17.73
N PHE A 41 -2.81 -10.08 18.48
CA PHE A 41 -1.40 -9.78 18.31
C PHE A 41 -0.82 -9.69 19.72
N PRO A 42 -0.13 -10.74 20.21
CA PRO A 42 0.35 -10.77 21.58
C PRO A 42 1.33 -9.64 21.91
N GLN A 43 1.34 -9.18 23.16
CA GLN A 43 2.30 -8.17 23.63
C GLN A 43 3.74 -8.69 23.51
N ASP A 44 3.99 -9.95 23.88
CA ASP A 44 5.31 -10.59 23.79
C ASP A 44 5.89 -10.60 22.37
N ASP A 45 5.03 -10.69 21.36
CA ASP A 45 5.42 -10.62 19.95
C ASP A 45 5.79 -9.19 19.54
N ARG A 46 5.01 -8.20 19.99
CA ARG A 46 5.33 -6.77 19.79
C ARG A 46 6.64 -6.40 20.48
N ASP A 47 6.82 -6.79 21.74
CA ASP A 47 8.03 -6.51 22.51
C ASP A 47 9.26 -7.16 21.86
N PHE A 48 9.11 -8.38 21.35
CA PHE A 48 10.15 -9.03 20.56
C PHE A 48 10.49 -8.27 19.27
N LEU A 49 9.49 -7.79 18.52
CA LEU A 49 9.73 -6.97 17.33
C LEU A 49 10.46 -5.67 17.68
N LEU A 50 10.06 -5.01 18.78
CA LEU A 50 10.70 -3.80 19.30
C LEU A 50 12.14 -4.06 19.79
N SER A 51 12.44 -5.28 20.26
CA SER A 51 13.79 -5.68 20.67
C SER A 51 14.72 -5.98 19.49
N GLN A 52 14.21 -6.10 18.26
CA GLN A 52 15.03 -6.34 17.08
C GLN A 52 15.91 -5.10 16.82
N LYS A 53 17.15 -5.17 17.32
CA LYS A 53 18.10 -4.06 17.28
C LYS A 53 18.29 -3.57 15.85
N GLN A 54 18.24 -2.25 15.69
CA GLN A 54 18.70 -1.55 14.50
C GLN A 54 20.22 -1.43 14.55
N THR A 55 20.95 -2.55 14.53
CA THR A 55 22.42 -2.51 14.61
C THR A 55 22.98 -1.92 13.32
N GLY A 56 23.24 -0.61 13.34
CA GLY A 56 24.35 0.16 12.75
C GLY A 56 24.86 -0.08 11.32
N SER A 57 24.47 -1.13 10.63
CA SER A 57 24.84 -1.36 9.24
C SER A 57 23.86 -0.59 8.36
N ARG A 58 24.41 0.15 7.39
CA ARG A 58 23.72 0.88 6.32
C ARG A 58 22.73 0.01 5.48
N PHE A 59 22.50 -1.26 5.84
CA PHE A 59 21.87 -2.26 4.99
C PHE A 59 20.69 -3.03 5.59
N HIS A 60 20.25 -2.76 6.82
CA HIS A 60 19.02 -3.39 7.33
C HIS A 60 17.79 -2.73 6.70
N LYS A 61 17.35 -3.34 5.59
CA LYS A 61 16.08 -3.04 4.91
C LYS A 61 14.91 -3.51 5.79
N ASN A 62 13.70 -3.03 5.49
CA ASN A 62 12.48 -3.59 6.06
C ASN A 62 12.49 -5.14 6.01
N ILE A 63 12.01 -5.76 7.06
CA ILE A 63 11.84 -7.21 7.13
C ILE A 63 10.55 -7.53 6.39
N SER A 64 10.60 -8.47 5.44
CA SER A 64 9.41 -8.87 4.68
C SER A 64 9.18 -10.37 4.78
N TYR A 65 7.91 -10.74 4.95
CA TYR A 65 7.46 -12.12 5.00
C TYR A 65 6.52 -12.38 3.81
N ARG A 66 6.77 -13.47 3.09
CA ARG A 66 5.98 -13.89 1.93
C ARG A 66 5.13 -15.10 2.35
N PRO A 67 3.86 -14.90 2.75
CA PRO A 67 3.05 -15.95 3.36
C PRO A 67 2.82 -17.15 2.43
N THR A 68 2.64 -16.92 1.12
CA THR A 68 2.42 -17.99 0.13
C THR A 68 3.61 -18.92 -0.08
N LYS A 69 4.81 -18.49 0.28
CA LYS A 69 6.05 -19.28 0.12
C LYS A 69 6.69 -19.61 1.46
N ASP A 70 6.15 -19.07 2.56
CA ASP A 70 6.75 -19.09 3.87
C ASP A 70 8.22 -18.61 3.89
N ILE A 71 8.48 -17.46 3.23
CA ILE A 71 9.84 -16.91 3.10
C ILE A 71 9.97 -15.60 3.87
N LEU A 72 10.89 -15.56 4.83
CA LEU A 72 11.36 -14.35 5.49
C LEU A 72 12.61 -13.76 4.81
N LYS A 73 12.57 -12.46 4.52
CA LYS A 73 13.68 -11.66 3.95
C LYS A 73 13.95 -10.42 4.81
N GLY A 74 15.15 -9.84 4.66
CA GLY A 74 15.57 -8.67 5.42
C GLY A 74 16.27 -9.02 6.74
N VAL A 75 16.40 -10.32 7.05
CA VAL A 75 17.16 -10.84 8.19
C VAL A 75 18.17 -11.86 7.69
N SER A 76 19.34 -11.87 8.33
CA SER A 76 20.42 -12.82 8.03
C SER A 76 19.97 -14.27 8.23
N SER A 77 20.59 -15.21 7.52
CA SER A 77 20.26 -16.63 7.64
C SER A 77 20.72 -17.25 8.96
N ASP A 78 21.76 -16.69 9.57
CA ASP A 78 22.40 -17.12 10.82
C ASP A 78 21.88 -16.37 12.06
N SER A 79 20.89 -15.50 11.92
CA SER A 79 20.31 -14.78 13.05
C SER A 79 19.63 -15.77 14.01
N PRO A 80 19.97 -15.77 15.32
CA PRO A 80 19.34 -16.65 16.31
C PRO A 80 17.84 -16.36 16.47
N ASP A 81 17.41 -15.14 16.14
CA ASP A 81 16.04 -14.67 16.22
C ASP A 81 15.21 -14.99 14.97
N ARG A 82 15.83 -15.52 13.91
CA ARG A 82 15.19 -15.71 12.60
C ARG A 82 13.91 -16.54 12.68
N GLU A 83 13.94 -17.66 13.40
CA GLU A 83 12.79 -18.54 13.51
C GLU A 83 11.64 -17.88 14.29
N ARG A 84 11.95 -17.21 15.40
CA ARG A 84 10.96 -16.49 16.19
C ARG A 84 10.35 -15.37 15.35
N LEU A 85 11.16 -14.61 14.62
CA LEU A 85 10.69 -13.56 13.73
C LEU A 85 9.81 -14.09 12.60
N GLN A 86 10.15 -15.23 12.00
CA GLN A 86 9.30 -15.86 11.00
C GLN A 86 7.95 -16.27 11.60
N ARG A 87 7.94 -16.89 12.79
CA ARG A 87 6.69 -17.24 13.50
C ARG A 87 5.83 -16.03 13.80
N VAL A 88 6.41 -14.94 14.30
CA VAL A 88 5.67 -13.69 14.59
C VAL A 88 5.08 -13.09 13.32
N MET A 89 5.87 -13.01 12.24
CA MET A 89 5.39 -12.48 10.96
C MET A 89 4.29 -13.37 10.33
N GLN A 90 4.39 -14.68 10.49
CA GLN A 90 3.37 -15.65 10.06
C GLN A 90 2.07 -15.46 10.85
N HIS A 91 2.15 -15.38 12.19
CA HIS A 91 1.00 -15.14 13.06
C HIS A 91 0.30 -13.84 12.70
N PHE A 92 1.06 -12.74 12.60
CA PHE A 92 0.54 -11.44 12.18
C PHE A 92 -0.19 -11.51 10.83
N SER A 93 0.42 -12.12 9.82
CA SER A 93 -0.17 -12.24 8.48
C SER A 93 -1.47 -13.06 8.51
N LEU A 94 -1.51 -14.14 9.29
CA LEU A 94 -2.69 -14.99 9.47
C LEU A 94 -3.84 -14.23 10.14
N GLU A 95 -3.57 -13.56 11.26
CA GLU A 95 -4.60 -12.86 12.03
C GLU A 95 -5.14 -11.64 11.29
N VAL A 96 -4.28 -10.86 10.63
CA VAL A 96 -4.73 -9.76 9.77
C VAL A 96 -5.57 -10.29 8.61
N THR A 97 -5.18 -11.40 7.98
CA THR A 97 -5.97 -12.01 6.89
C THR A 97 -7.36 -12.45 7.36
N ARG A 98 -7.44 -13.09 8.53
CA ARG A 98 -8.72 -13.49 9.16
C ARG A 98 -9.58 -12.27 9.46
N PHE A 99 -8.99 -11.23 10.03
CA PHE A 99 -9.65 -9.98 10.35
C PHE A 99 -10.22 -9.30 9.10
N VAL A 100 -9.37 -9.06 8.10
CA VAL A 100 -9.73 -8.37 6.85
C VAL A 100 -10.80 -9.15 6.09
N SER A 101 -10.71 -10.49 6.05
CA SER A 101 -11.72 -11.33 5.38
C SER A 101 -13.10 -11.22 6.01
N ARG A 102 -13.20 -10.97 7.33
CA ARG A 102 -14.49 -10.73 8.00
C ARG A 102 -14.97 -9.29 7.81
N LEU A 103 -14.09 -8.32 8.00
CA LEU A 103 -14.43 -6.89 7.90
C LEU A 103 -14.86 -6.52 6.48
N LEU A 104 -14.16 -7.03 5.47
CA LEU A 104 -14.37 -6.77 4.05
C LEU A 104 -14.95 -8.02 3.36
N ALA A 105 -15.99 -8.59 3.97
CA ALA A 105 -16.64 -9.82 3.51
C ALA A 105 -16.97 -9.86 1.99
N PRO A 106 -17.37 -8.76 1.32
CA PRO A 106 -17.55 -8.74 -0.13
C PRO A 106 -16.31 -9.13 -0.96
N TYR A 107 -15.11 -8.93 -0.41
CA TYR A 107 -13.84 -9.33 -1.04
C TYR A 107 -13.39 -10.74 -0.66
N ALA A 108 -14.03 -11.37 0.34
CA ALA A 108 -13.61 -12.65 0.88
C ALA A 108 -13.57 -13.73 -0.22
N GLY A 109 -12.51 -14.54 -0.22
CA GLY A 109 -12.26 -15.56 -1.24
C GLY A 109 -11.72 -15.02 -2.58
N LYS A 110 -11.74 -13.70 -2.81
CA LYS A 110 -11.20 -13.06 -4.03
C LYS A 110 -9.91 -12.29 -3.78
N LEU A 111 -9.72 -11.77 -2.56
CA LEU A 111 -8.51 -11.05 -2.17
C LEU A 111 -7.27 -11.95 -2.31
N LYS A 112 -6.22 -11.41 -2.94
CA LYS A 112 -4.92 -12.09 -3.08
C LYS A 112 -3.98 -11.60 -2.00
N LEU A 113 -3.55 -12.49 -1.12
CA LEU A 113 -2.61 -12.19 -0.05
C LEU A 113 -1.20 -11.92 -0.63
N ASP A 114 -0.61 -10.81 -0.21
CA ASP A 114 0.75 -10.40 -0.60
C ASP A 114 1.64 -10.34 0.66
N PHE A 115 2.73 -9.57 0.64
CA PHE A 115 3.74 -9.59 1.70
C PHE A 115 3.24 -8.91 2.98
N ALA A 116 3.66 -9.48 4.12
CA ALA A 116 3.74 -8.75 5.37
C ALA A 116 5.11 -8.08 5.50
N SER A 117 5.18 -6.96 6.20
CA SER A 117 6.39 -6.15 6.36
C SER A 117 6.48 -5.59 7.77
N PHE A 118 7.64 -5.73 8.39
CA PHE A 118 8.01 -5.03 9.61
C PHE A 118 9.00 -3.91 9.25
N ARG A 119 8.64 -2.68 9.63
CA ARG A 119 9.35 -1.44 9.31
C ARG A 119 9.87 -0.80 10.59
N PRO A 120 11.05 -1.22 11.09
CA PRO A 120 11.54 -0.77 12.38
C PRO A 120 12.28 0.58 12.34
N LEU A 121 12.65 1.06 11.15
CA LEU A 121 13.41 2.28 10.98
C LEU A 121 12.52 3.52 11.03
N GLU A 122 13.11 4.62 11.50
CA GLU A 122 12.54 5.95 11.41
C GLU A 122 12.43 6.39 9.94
N GLU A 123 11.31 7.01 9.57
CA GLU A 123 11.10 7.52 8.20
C GLU A 123 11.58 8.97 8.06
N GLU A 124 11.55 9.76 9.13
CA GLU A 124 12.06 11.12 9.12
C GLU A 124 13.55 11.14 8.80
N GLY A 125 13.96 12.00 7.87
CA GLY A 125 15.36 12.20 7.52
C GLY A 125 16.04 11.02 6.81
N ARG A 126 15.27 10.03 6.31
CA ARG A 126 15.85 8.91 5.56
C ARG A 126 16.53 9.37 4.26
N ASP A 127 17.82 9.10 4.16
CA ASP A 127 18.58 9.30 2.93
C ASP A 127 18.30 8.17 1.93
N LEU A 128 17.34 8.40 1.03
CA LEU A 128 16.93 7.48 -0.03
C LEU A 128 16.92 8.19 -1.39
N PRO A 129 17.23 7.46 -2.48
CA PRO A 129 17.00 7.96 -3.83
C PRO A 129 15.56 8.45 -4.02
N LEU A 130 15.36 9.49 -4.82
CA LEU A 130 14.08 10.19 -4.98
C LEU A 130 12.88 9.25 -5.14
N HIS A 131 12.92 8.27 -6.04
CA HIS A 131 11.75 7.41 -6.31
C HIS A 131 11.50 6.38 -5.20
N LYS A 132 12.46 6.21 -4.27
CA LYS A 132 12.35 5.33 -3.10
C LYS A 132 11.98 6.08 -1.82
N ARG A 133 11.97 7.41 -1.83
CA ARG A 133 11.53 8.24 -0.72
C ARG A 133 10.06 8.01 -0.43
N ASN A 134 9.72 7.76 0.83
CA ASN A 134 8.34 7.58 1.28
C ASN A 134 7.73 8.89 1.81
N ASP A 135 8.55 9.92 2.04
CA ASP A 135 8.15 11.23 2.55
C ASP A 135 7.65 12.19 1.45
N LEU A 136 7.56 11.70 0.20
CA LEU A 136 6.96 12.40 -0.93
C LEU A 136 5.62 11.76 -1.28
N LEU A 137 4.60 12.58 -1.57
CA LEU A 137 3.27 12.10 -1.94
C LEU A 137 3.34 11.23 -3.19
N HIS A 138 2.83 10.02 -3.10
CA HIS A 138 2.78 9.08 -4.21
C HIS A 138 1.59 8.13 -4.05
N VAL A 139 1.21 7.50 -5.16
CA VAL A 139 0.39 6.29 -5.14
C VAL A 139 1.29 5.08 -5.32
N ASP A 140 1.00 3.99 -4.62
CA ASP A 140 1.80 2.77 -4.73
C ASP A 140 1.68 2.16 -6.14
N ALA A 141 2.82 1.74 -6.70
CA ALA A 141 2.91 0.96 -7.91
C ALA A 141 4.09 -0.02 -7.79
N PHE A 142 3.87 -1.30 -8.15
CA PHE A 142 4.90 -2.32 -7.98
C PHE A 142 5.69 -2.56 -9.27
N PRO A 143 7.01 -2.26 -9.31
CA PRO A 143 7.79 -2.40 -10.54
C PRO A 143 7.93 -3.86 -10.99
N THR A 144 8.01 -4.80 -10.05
CA THR A 144 8.28 -6.22 -10.35
C THR A 144 7.08 -7.13 -10.15
N ARG A 145 5.95 -6.59 -9.71
CA ARG A 145 4.74 -7.35 -9.37
C ARG A 145 3.50 -6.62 -9.88
N PRO A 146 3.31 -6.54 -11.20
CA PRO A 146 2.17 -5.84 -11.82
C PRO A 146 0.85 -6.33 -11.23
N THR A 147 -0.06 -5.40 -10.95
CA THR A 147 -1.38 -5.73 -10.39
C THR A 147 -2.46 -5.85 -11.46
N ARG A 148 -2.20 -5.37 -12.69
CA ARG A 148 -3.10 -5.46 -13.84
C ARG A 148 -4.50 -4.95 -13.53
N GLY A 149 -4.58 -3.81 -12.85
CA GLY A 149 -5.84 -3.18 -12.43
C GLY A 149 -6.34 -3.62 -11.06
N GLY A 150 -5.74 -4.63 -10.43
CA GLY A 150 -6.01 -4.97 -9.04
C GLY A 150 -5.56 -3.85 -8.11
N ARG A 151 -6.36 -3.61 -7.05
CA ARG A 151 -6.12 -2.56 -6.07
C ARG A 151 -5.15 -2.98 -4.98
N ILE A 152 -4.27 -2.08 -4.56
CA ILE A 152 -3.28 -2.33 -3.50
C ILE A 152 -3.87 -1.87 -2.15
N LEU A 153 -4.49 -2.80 -1.43
CA LEU A 153 -4.98 -2.55 -0.06
C LEU A 153 -3.87 -2.82 0.92
N ARG A 154 -3.49 -1.82 1.72
CA ARG A 154 -2.55 -2.01 2.83
C ARG A 154 -3.24 -1.85 4.18
N PHE A 155 -2.91 -2.78 5.05
CA PHE A 155 -3.28 -2.80 6.46
C PHE A 155 -2.04 -2.47 7.27
N PHE A 156 -2.14 -1.54 8.23
CA PHE A 156 -1.02 -1.09 9.04
C PHE A 156 -1.34 -1.17 10.52
N VAL A 157 -0.32 -1.44 11.33
CA VAL A 157 -0.36 -1.29 12.79
C VAL A 157 0.84 -0.46 13.23
N ASN A 158 0.59 0.58 14.02
CA ASN A 158 1.66 1.30 14.70
C ASN A 158 1.97 0.55 16.02
N ILE A 159 3.09 -0.18 16.06
CA ILE A 159 3.52 -0.89 17.28
C ILE A 159 4.52 -0.09 18.10
N ASN A 160 4.82 1.16 17.71
CA ASN A 160 5.61 2.07 18.53
C ASN A 160 4.88 2.35 19.85
N PRO A 161 5.56 2.25 21.02
CA PRO A 161 4.91 2.46 22.30
C PRO A 161 4.64 3.94 22.63
N GLU A 162 5.34 4.87 21.98
CA GLU A 162 5.39 6.28 22.41
C GLU A 162 4.98 7.26 21.29
N ALA A 163 5.46 7.04 20.07
CA ALA A 163 5.30 7.99 18.97
C ALA A 163 4.22 7.57 17.96
N GLY A 164 3.53 8.58 17.43
CA GLY A 164 2.66 8.39 16.26
C GLY A 164 3.46 8.15 14.98
N ARG A 165 2.79 7.60 13.97
CA ARG A 165 3.29 7.59 12.59
C ARG A 165 2.57 8.69 11.82
N VAL A 166 3.31 9.66 11.31
CA VAL A 166 2.74 10.88 10.70
C VAL A 166 2.74 10.73 9.19
N TRP A 167 1.57 10.91 8.59
CA TRP A 167 1.37 10.85 7.15
C TRP A 167 0.83 12.18 6.62
N ASN A 168 1.19 12.52 5.39
CA ASN A 168 0.36 13.37 4.55
C ASN A 168 -0.49 12.48 3.64
N ILE A 169 -1.77 12.80 3.51
CA ILE A 169 -2.72 12.11 2.65
C ILE A 169 -3.35 13.11 1.69
N GLY A 170 -3.28 12.81 0.39
CA GLY A 170 -3.84 13.63 -0.68
C GLY A 170 -5.29 13.30 -1.02
N GLU A 171 -5.81 13.96 -2.05
CA GLU A 171 -7.14 13.69 -2.58
C GLU A 171 -7.23 12.28 -3.21
N PRO A 172 -8.40 11.60 -3.13
CA PRO A 172 -8.63 10.32 -3.80
C PRO A 172 -8.35 10.35 -5.31
N PHE A 173 -7.95 9.22 -5.88
CA PHE A 173 -7.50 9.11 -7.27
C PHE A 173 -8.52 9.57 -8.31
N ASP A 174 -9.80 9.30 -8.09
CA ASP A 174 -10.92 9.70 -8.95
C ASP A 174 -11.14 11.22 -8.97
N VAL A 175 -10.63 11.94 -7.97
CA VAL A 175 -10.58 13.40 -7.94
C VAL A 175 -9.24 13.91 -8.46
N LEU A 176 -8.14 13.32 -8.00
CA LEU A 176 -6.78 13.73 -8.30
C LEU A 176 -6.48 13.64 -9.81
N LEU A 177 -6.66 12.46 -10.40
CA LEU A 177 -6.16 12.22 -11.75
C LEU A 177 -6.86 13.12 -12.78
N PRO A 178 -8.20 13.24 -12.81
CA PRO A 178 -8.87 14.17 -13.74
C PRO A 178 -8.47 15.63 -13.53
N ARG A 179 -8.16 16.05 -12.29
CA ARG A 179 -7.67 17.40 -12.01
C ARG A 179 -6.26 17.60 -12.58
N LEU A 180 -5.36 16.66 -12.38
CA LEU A 180 -4.00 16.74 -12.89
C LEU A 180 -3.95 16.73 -14.42
N THR A 181 -4.70 15.83 -15.07
CA THR A 181 -4.66 15.69 -16.53
C THR A 181 -5.32 16.84 -17.28
N LYS A 182 -6.17 17.64 -16.62
CA LYS A 182 -6.65 18.92 -17.14
C LYS A 182 -5.56 20.00 -17.18
N ALA A 183 -4.58 19.93 -16.28
CA ALA A 183 -3.53 20.92 -16.15
C ALA A 183 -2.25 20.53 -16.92
N GLN A 184 -1.90 19.24 -16.93
CA GLN A 184 -0.67 18.73 -17.51
C GLN A 184 -0.89 17.38 -18.19
N THR A 185 -0.19 17.14 -19.30
CA THR A 185 -0.20 15.82 -19.93
C THR A 185 0.65 14.86 -19.11
N ILE A 186 0.00 13.90 -18.47
CA ILE A 186 0.65 12.79 -17.77
C ILE A 186 0.38 11.55 -18.61
N SER A 187 1.39 11.00 -19.27
CA SER A 187 1.25 9.78 -20.06
C SER A 187 2.60 9.11 -20.21
N PRO A 188 2.75 7.84 -19.78
CA PRO A 188 3.95 7.09 -20.10
C PRO A 188 4.07 6.89 -21.62
N PRO A 189 5.31 6.77 -22.15
CA PRO A 189 5.53 6.43 -23.53
C PRO A 189 4.82 5.11 -23.89
N LEU A 190 4.27 5.03 -25.10
CA LEU A 190 3.67 3.80 -25.61
C LEU A 190 4.78 2.82 -25.96
N ARG A 191 4.80 1.65 -25.31
CA ARG A 191 5.64 0.55 -25.77
C ARG A 191 5.06 -0.05 -27.05
N GLY A 192 5.93 -0.37 -28.01
CA GLY A 192 5.52 -1.07 -29.24
C GLY A 192 4.98 -2.47 -28.96
N ALA A 193 4.14 -3.01 -29.85
CA ALA A 193 3.56 -4.36 -29.69
C ALA A 193 4.64 -5.45 -29.59
N VAL A 194 5.75 -5.30 -30.32
CA VAL A 194 6.89 -6.22 -30.31
C VAL A 194 7.56 -6.26 -28.92
N THR A 195 7.82 -5.10 -28.31
CA THR A 195 8.51 -5.06 -27.01
C THR A 195 7.64 -5.63 -25.89
N ARG A 196 6.31 -5.41 -25.94
CA ARG A 196 5.37 -6.07 -25.02
C ARG A 196 5.35 -7.58 -25.20
N SER A 197 5.26 -8.07 -26.45
CA SER A 197 5.22 -9.51 -26.74
C SER A 197 6.50 -10.21 -26.28
N LEU A 198 7.67 -9.59 -26.48
CA LEU A 198 8.95 -10.10 -25.99
C LEU A 198 9.00 -10.15 -24.46
N ALA A 199 8.51 -9.11 -23.77
CA ALA A 199 8.45 -9.09 -22.30
C ALA A 199 7.52 -10.18 -21.77
N HIS A 200 6.35 -10.37 -22.40
CA HIS A 200 5.41 -11.44 -22.07
C HIS A 200 6.03 -12.82 -22.23
N LEU A 201 6.64 -13.11 -23.39
CA LEU A 201 7.32 -14.38 -23.65
C LEU A 201 8.45 -14.63 -22.64
N ALA A 202 9.32 -13.64 -22.42
CA ALA A 202 10.41 -13.74 -21.46
C ALA A 202 9.89 -14.04 -20.04
N SER A 203 8.84 -13.34 -19.60
CA SER A 203 8.23 -13.56 -18.29
C SER A 203 7.60 -14.96 -18.17
N SER A 204 6.91 -15.42 -19.23
CA SER A 204 6.32 -16.77 -19.28
C SER A 204 7.36 -17.90 -19.24
N MET A 205 8.56 -17.63 -19.75
CA MET A 205 9.74 -18.52 -19.66
C MET A 205 10.47 -18.44 -18.32
N GLY A 206 9.97 -17.65 -17.35
CA GLY A 206 10.55 -17.52 -16.01
C GLY A 206 11.74 -16.57 -15.92
N LEU A 207 12.04 -15.79 -16.97
CA LEU A 207 13.06 -14.74 -16.90
C LEU A 207 12.59 -13.62 -15.95
N PRO A 208 13.53 -12.90 -15.29
CA PRO A 208 13.22 -11.86 -14.31
C PRO A 208 12.74 -10.54 -14.95
N VAL A 209 11.81 -10.64 -15.91
CA VAL A 209 11.18 -9.52 -16.62
C VAL A 209 9.73 -9.45 -16.18
N ALA A 210 9.29 -8.26 -15.78
CA ALA A 210 7.90 -8.02 -15.40
C ALA A 210 7.05 -7.82 -16.66
N ASP A 211 6.08 -8.70 -16.87
CA ASP A 211 5.04 -8.54 -17.89
C ASP A 211 3.94 -7.58 -17.37
N ARG A 212 4.11 -6.30 -17.70
CA ARG A 212 3.28 -5.18 -17.22
C ARG A 212 2.18 -4.86 -18.23
N SER A 213 0.95 -4.67 -17.74
CA SER A 213 -0.12 -4.11 -18.56
C SER A 213 0.06 -2.59 -18.74
N ARG A 214 -0.80 -1.99 -19.57
CA ARG A 214 -0.79 -0.53 -19.74
C ARG A 214 -1.11 0.21 -18.44
N TYR A 215 -2.00 -0.35 -17.64
CA TYR A 215 -2.29 0.10 -16.27
C TYR A 215 -1.01 0.19 -15.43
N ASP A 216 -0.23 -0.90 -15.38
CA ASP A 216 0.95 -0.98 -14.53
C ASP A 216 2.04 0.00 -14.98
N GLU A 217 2.21 0.19 -16.29
CA GLU A 217 3.11 1.20 -16.85
C GLU A 217 2.69 2.62 -16.44
N TYR A 218 1.40 2.92 -16.51
CA TYR A 218 0.86 4.23 -16.14
C TYR A 218 1.00 4.49 -14.64
N MET A 219 0.63 3.54 -13.80
CA MET A 219 0.76 3.70 -12.35
C MET A 219 2.22 3.89 -11.92
N LEU A 220 3.17 3.19 -12.54
CA LEU A 220 4.60 3.40 -12.28
C LEU A 220 5.08 4.78 -12.73
N TYR A 221 4.68 5.21 -13.92
CA TYR A 221 5.03 6.54 -14.43
C TYR A 221 4.44 7.65 -13.56
N LEU A 222 3.17 7.50 -13.16
CA LEU A 222 2.50 8.44 -12.27
C LEU A 222 3.17 8.47 -10.90
N HIS A 223 3.52 7.32 -10.32
CA HIS A 223 4.28 7.25 -9.06
C HIS A 223 5.56 8.09 -9.12
N ASP A 224 6.37 7.90 -10.17
CA ASP A 224 7.63 8.62 -10.34
C ASP A 224 7.37 10.12 -10.59
N TRP A 225 6.44 10.45 -11.50
CA TRP A 225 6.05 11.82 -11.81
C TRP A 225 5.59 12.60 -10.58
N LEU A 226 4.77 11.98 -9.71
CA LEU A 226 4.29 12.61 -8.48
C LEU A 226 5.47 12.97 -7.57
N LYS A 227 6.46 12.09 -7.42
CA LYS A 227 7.65 12.34 -6.58
C LYS A 227 8.60 13.37 -7.18
N GLU A 228 8.75 13.38 -8.50
CA GLU A 228 9.61 14.33 -9.22
C GLU A 228 9.01 15.75 -9.29
N ASN A 229 7.69 15.88 -9.29
CA ASN A 229 7.02 17.15 -9.48
C ASN A 229 6.98 17.99 -8.18
N SER A 230 7.88 18.96 -8.07
CA SER A 230 8.02 19.84 -6.90
C SER A 230 6.78 20.71 -6.65
N ASP A 231 6.16 21.25 -7.70
CA ASP A 231 4.93 22.04 -7.60
C ASP A 231 3.78 21.19 -7.03
N PHE A 232 3.61 19.96 -7.52
CA PHE A 232 2.65 19.02 -6.97
C PHE A 232 2.93 18.72 -5.49
N GLN A 233 4.18 18.42 -5.11
CA GLN A 233 4.52 18.13 -3.72
C GLN A 233 4.20 19.31 -2.79
N GLN A 234 4.52 20.53 -3.22
CA GLN A 234 4.31 21.74 -2.42
C GLN A 234 2.83 22.14 -2.35
N ASN A 235 2.16 22.21 -3.51
CA ASN A 235 0.87 22.89 -3.66
C ASN A 235 -0.34 21.94 -3.76
N SER A 236 -0.15 20.61 -3.81
CA SER A 236 -1.28 19.68 -3.80
C SER A 236 -2.08 19.76 -2.49
N PRO A 237 -3.43 19.69 -2.57
CA PRO A 237 -4.27 19.52 -1.39
C PRO A 237 -3.90 18.22 -0.67
N LYS A 238 -3.59 18.36 0.61
CA LYS A 238 -3.19 17.26 1.49
C LYS A 238 -3.58 17.56 2.93
N GLN A 239 -3.82 16.49 3.67
CA GLN A 239 -4.11 16.54 5.09
C GLN A 239 -3.03 15.76 5.84
N GLU A 240 -2.48 16.37 6.89
CA GLU A 240 -1.65 15.65 7.84
C GLU A 240 -2.52 14.76 8.72
N MET A 241 -2.10 13.51 8.91
CA MET A 241 -2.75 12.52 9.72
C MET A 241 -1.74 11.85 10.65
N VAL A 242 -2.05 11.86 11.94
CA VAL A 242 -1.24 11.21 12.96
C VAL A 242 -1.90 9.90 13.38
N PHE A 243 -1.20 8.79 13.15
CA PHE A 243 -1.62 7.45 13.58
C PHE A 243 -0.96 7.13 14.94
N PRO A 244 -1.68 7.25 16.07
CA PRO A 244 -1.08 7.14 17.42
C PRO A 244 -0.53 5.74 17.73
N PRO A 245 0.27 5.59 18.80
CA PRO A 245 0.68 4.28 19.33
C PRO A 245 -0.47 3.29 19.45
N GLY A 246 -0.23 2.05 19.05
CA GLY A 246 -1.19 0.94 19.17
C GLY A 246 -2.38 0.96 18.21
N CYS A 247 -2.50 1.98 17.35
CA CYS A 247 -3.60 2.06 16.40
C CYS A 247 -3.38 1.19 15.16
N THR A 248 -4.47 1.02 14.41
CA THR A 248 -4.50 0.29 13.15
C THR A 248 -5.21 1.12 12.09
N TRP A 249 -4.75 1.06 10.84
CA TRP A 249 -5.47 1.68 9.71
C TRP A 249 -5.37 0.86 8.42
N MET A 250 -6.32 1.10 7.51
CA MET A 250 -6.37 0.47 6.20
C MET A 250 -6.66 1.51 5.13
N VAL A 251 -5.99 1.39 3.98
CA VAL A 251 -6.17 2.31 2.86
C VAL A 251 -5.75 1.65 1.55
N TYR A 252 -6.41 2.00 0.45
CA TYR A 252 -5.92 1.68 -0.89
C TYR A 252 -4.80 2.64 -1.28
N THR A 253 -3.56 2.20 -1.12
CA THR A 253 -2.38 3.06 -1.35
C THR A 253 -2.12 3.36 -2.82
N ASP A 254 -2.74 2.62 -3.74
CA ASP A 254 -2.75 2.92 -5.17
C ASP A 254 -3.84 3.94 -5.57
N GLY A 255 -4.83 4.16 -4.71
CA GLY A 255 -5.94 5.09 -4.93
C GLY A 255 -5.92 6.33 -4.04
N VAL A 256 -5.02 6.38 -3.06
CA VAL A 256 -4.87 7.49 -2.13
C VAL A 256 -3.39 7.90 -2.11
N PRO A 257 -3.05 9.09 -2.65
CA PRO A 257 -1.71 9.63 -2.54
C PRO A 257 -1.33 9.77 -1.07
N HIS A 258 -0.18 9.25 -0.70
CA HIS A 258 0.28 9.26 0.68
C HIS A 258 1.79 9.50 0.76
N ALA A 259 2.21 10.08 1.87
CA ALA A 259 3.61 10.28 2.24
C ALA A 259 3.76 10.00 3.73
N VAL A 260 4.83 9.32 4.14
CA VAL A 260 5.15 9.07 5.54
C VAL A 260 6.24 10.04 5.96
N LEU A 261 5.89 11.03 6.79
CA LEU A 261 6.79 12.10 7.21
C LEU A 261 7.70 11.65 8.36
N SER A 262 7.13 10.90 9.30
CA SER A 262 7.86 10.37 10.45
C SER A 262 7.17 9.14 11.05
N GLY A 263 7.91 8.45 11.92
CA GLY A 263 7.49 7.30 12.69
C GLY A 263 8.27 6.03 12.35
N ARG A 264 8.66 5.31 13.39
CA ARG A 264 9.28 3.97 13.35
C ARG A 264 8.37 2.89 13.93
N TYR A 265 8.72 1.63 13.72
CA TYR A 265 8.03 0.45 14.24
C TYR A 265 6.58 0.31 13.74
N ALA A 266 6.43 0.12 12.43
CA ALA A 266 5.14 -0.23 11.83
C ALA A 266 5.12 -1.67 11.32
N MET A 267 4.00 -2.36 11.53
CA MET A 267 3.67 -3.59 10.82
C MET A 267 2.75 -3.25 9.65
N GLU A 268 2.89 -3.99 8.55
CA GLU A 268 2.09 -3.81 7.34
C GLU A 268 1.77 -5.15 6.70
N GLN A 269 0.56 -5.30 6.16
CA GLN A 269 0.15 -6.42 5.32
C GLN A 269 -0.48 -5.87 4.05
N THR A 270 0.02 -6.29 2.89
CA THR A 270 -0.56 -5.96 1.58
C THR A 270 -1.55 -7.05 1.13
N PHE A 271 -2.66 -6.62 0.54
CA PHE A 271 -3.61 -7.44 -0.19
C PHE A 271 -3.84 -6.84 -1.57
N ILE A 272 -4.01 -7.68 -2.59
CA ILE A 272 -4.44 -7.24 -3.92
C ILE A 272 -5.90 -7.62 -4.12
N ILE A 273 -6.76 -6.62 -4.28
CA ILE A 273 -8.20 -6.81 -4.52
C ILE A 273 -8.42 -6.77 -6.03
N PRO A 274 -8.89 -7.87 -6.66
CA PRO A 274 -8.99 -7.90 -8.12
C PRO A 274 -10.27 -7.17 -8.61
N PRO A 275 -10.30 -6.70 -9.88
CA PRO A 275 -11.42 -5.91 -10.40
C PRO A 275 -12.82 -6.53 -10.22
N GLU A 276 -12.94 -7.85 -10.34
CA GLU A 276 -14.18 -8.60 -10.14
C GLU A 276 -14.69 -8.64 -8.70
N ALA A 277 -13.93 -8.08 -7.75
CA ALA A 277 -14.31 -7.95 -6.34
C ALA A 277 -14.77 -6.53 -5.96
N PHE A 278 -14.57 -5.52 -6.82
CA PHE A 278 -14.88 -4.14 -6.48
C PHE A 278 -16.37 -3.94 -6.17
N VAL A 279 -16.64 -3.14 -5.15
CA VAL A 279 -17.98 -2.72 -4.72
C VAL A 279 -18.42 -1.45 -5.45
N THR A 280 -17.48 -0.57 -5.76
CA THR A 280 -17.63 0.77 -6.36
C THR A 280 -16.60 0.93 -7.49
N PRO A 281 -16.66 0.09 -8.54
CA PRO A 281 -15.62 -0.02 -9.56
C PRO A 281 -15.34 1.29 -10.31
N GLU A 282 -16.30 2.21 -10.38
CA GLU A 282 -16.19 3.48 -11.10
C GLU A 282 -15.12 4.43 -10.55
N VAL A 283 -14.78 4.33 -9.26
CA VAL A 283 -13.71 5.14 -8.64
C VAL A 283 -12.35 4.45 -8.64
N ALA A 284 -12.26 3.20 -9.13
CA ALA A 284 -11.00 2.47 -9.16
C ALA A 284 -10.01 3.12 -10.15
N PRO A 285 -8.71 3.24 -9.80
CA PRO A 285 -7.69 3.83 -10.66
C PRO A 285 -7.71 3.31 -12.11
N ILE A 286 -7.96 2.02 -12.31
CA ILE A 286 -8.10 1.44 -13.66
C ILE A 286 -9.23 2.09 -14.47
N ARG A 287 -10.42 2.26 -13.89
CA ARG A 287 -11.57 2.86 -14.58
C ARG A 287 -11.40 4.36 -14.79
N VAL A 288 -10.80 5.03 -13.81
CA VAL A 288 -10.49 6.46 -13.92
C VAL A 288 -9.48 6.69 -15.04
N LEU A 289 -8.43 5.87 -15.12
CA LEU A 289 -7.45 5.92 -16.20
C LEU A 289 -8.08 5.67 -17.57
N GLU A 290 -8.87 4.60 -17.72
CA GLU A 290 -9.57 4.30 -18.97
C GLU A 290 -10.44 5.48 -19.44
N THR A 291 -11.14 6.13 -18.51
CA THR A 291 -11.98 7.29 -18.77
C THR A 291 -11.15 8.50 -19.21
N VAL A 292 -10.08 8.81 -18.47
CA VAL A 292 -9.25 10.00 -18.73
C VAL A 292 -8.43 9.86 -20.02
N THR A 293 -7.97 8.66 -20.36
CA THR A 293 -7.14 8.43 -21.56
C THR A 293 -7.94 7.97 -22.78
N GLY A 294 -9.19 7.52 -22.61
CA GLY A 294 -10.01 6.95 -23.68
C GLY A 294 -9.46 5.64 -24.26
N MET A 295 -8.72 4.86 -23.45
CA MET A 295 -8.05 3.63 -23.90
C MET A 295 -8.17 2.51 -22.85
N PRO A 296 -8.30 1.24 -23.25
CA PRO A 296 -8.25 0.11 -22.32
C PRO A 296 -6.91 0.03 -21.57
N MET A 297 -6.95 -0.31 -20.28
CA MET A 297 -5.77 -0.35 -19.42
C MET A 297 -5.22 -1.75 -19.17
N VAL A 298 -5.99 -2.78 -19.48
CA VAL A 298 -5.56 -4.19 -19.41
C VAL A 298 -5.85 -4.82 -20.75
N ASN A 299 -4.82 -4.86 -21.60
CA ASN A 299 -4.78 -5.64 -22.84
C ASN A 299 -3.73 -6.73 -22.66
#